data_AF-A0A0F9CX77-F1
#
_entry.id   AF-A0A0F9CX77-F1
#
_cell.length_a   1.000
_cell.length_b   1.000
_cell.length_c   1.000
_cell.angle_alpha   90.00
_cell.angle_beta   90.00
_cell.angle_gamma   90.00
#
_symmetry.space_group_name_H-M   'P 1'
#
loop_
_entity.id
_entity.type
_entity.pdbx_description
1 polymer ?
#
loop_
_entity_poly.entity_id
_entity_poly.type
_entity_poly.pdbx_seq_one_letter_code
_entity_poly.pdbx_strand_id
1 'polypeptide(L)'
;AATSGIYESLIFDGGNPKKEGLAIMLKATFVALASGESVTLAQKINRTASFTAGSAESTVGATEVELPIYTRYKEIEFKFTLASSGGTFPQLTSLIFDYDDLASEGVE
;
A
#
# COMPACT_ATOMS: atom_id res chain seq x y z
N ALA A 1 9.79 -12.34 21.27
CA ALA A 1 10.10 -12.57 19.85
C ALA A 1 9.35 -11.51 19.04
N ALA A 2 9.98 -10.89 18.04
CA ALA A 2 9.25 -10.07 17.09
C ALA A 2 8.48 -11.01 16.16
N THR A 3 7.21 -10.70 15.91
CA THR A 3 6.41 -11.46 14.96
C THR A 3 5.95 -10.53 13.86
N SER A 4 6.14 -10.95 12.61
CA SER A 4 5.77 -10.18 11.44
C SER A 4 4.84 -10.95 10.53
N GLY A 5 3.81 -10.28 9.99
CA GLY A 5 2.95 -10.78 8.93
C GLY A 5 3.17 -9.99 7.64
N ILE A 6 3.13 -10.68 6.50
CA ILE A 6 3.24 -10.06 5.18
C ILE A 6 2.05 -10.48 4.32
N TYR A 7 1.45 -9.50 3.66
CA TYR A 7 0.51 -9.71 2.57
C TYR A 7 1.06 -9.08 1.30
N GLU A 8 0.90 -9.79 0.18
CA GLU A 8 1.20 -9.31 -1.16
C GLU A 8 -0.06 -9.52 -2.03
N SER A 9 -0.50 -8.46 -2.70
CA SER A 9 -1.70 -8.51 -3.53
C SER A 9 -1.42 -9.21 -4.87
N LEU A 10 -2.49 -9.63 -5.54
CA LEU A 10 -2.41 -9.87 -6.98
C LEU A 10 -2.15 -8.55 -7.72
N ILE A 11 -1.70 -8.66 -8.98
CA ILE A 11 -1.54 -7.51 -9.86
C ILE A 11 -2.89 -6.85 -10.08
N PHE A 12 -2.96 -5.55 -9.84
CA PHE A 12 -4.06 -4.69 -10.25
C PHE A 12 -3.71 -4.10 -11.62
N ASP A 13 -4.57 -4.35 -12.61
CA ASP A 13 -4.51 -3.76 -13.94
C ASP A 13 -5.85 -3.12 -14.30
N GLY A 14 -5.83 -2.14 -15.21
CA GLY A 14 -7.03 -1.47 -15.70
C GLY A 14 -7.77 -2.24 -16.81
N GLY A 15 -7.50 -3.53 -16.99
CA GLY A 15 -8.06 -4.38 -18.07
C GLY A 15 -7.52 -4.11 -19.47
N ASN A 16 -6.82 -2.99 -19.69
CA ASN A 16 -6.12 -2.68 -20.94
C ASN A 16 -4.61 -2.52 -20.68
N PRO A 17 -3.76 -3.49 -21.07
CA PRO A 17 -2.33 -3.48 -20.77
C PRO A 17 -1.55 -2.37 -21.51
N LYS A 18 -2.18 -1.67 -22.46
CA LYS A 18 -1.60 -0.52 -23.16
C LYS A 18 -1.97 0.82 -22.54
N LYS A 19 -3.03 0.88 -21.72
CA LYS A 19 -3.49 2.11 -21.08
C LYS A 19 -2.73 2.28 -19.77
N GLU A 20 -2.13 3.45 -19.59
CA GLU A 20 -1.53 3.83 -18.32
C GLU A 20 -2.59 4.50 -17.44
N GLY A 21 -2.51 4.28 -16.13
CA GLY A 21 -3.13 5.11 -15.11
C GLY A 21 -2.08 5.88 -14.34
N LEU A 22 -2.50 6.78 -13.47
CA LEU A 22 -1.65 7.50 -12.52
C LEU A 22 -1.98 7.04 -11.10
N ALA A 23 -1.04 6.35 -10.46
CA ALA A 23 -1.16 5.97 -9.05
C ALA A 23 -0.90 7.21 -8.20
N ILE A 24 -1.86 7.59 -7.37
CA ILE A 24 -1.78 8.78 -6.53
C ILE A 24 -1.30 8.37 -5.13
N MET A 25 -2.04 7.47 -4.48
CA MET A 25 -1.81 7.11 -3.09
C MET A 25 -2.30 5.70 -2.77
N LEU A 26 -1.59 5.03 -1.86
CA LEU A 26 -2.08 3.85 -1.16
C LEU A 26 -2.29 4.19 0.32
N LYS A 27 -3.44 3.85 0.86
CA LYS A 27 -3.79 4.10 2.26
C LYS A 27 -4.24 2.80 2.92
N ALA A 28 -3.72 2.51 4.11
CA ALA A 28 -4.25 1.45 4.96
C ALA A 28 -4.87 2.05 6.21
N THR A 29 -6.03 1.52 6.60
CA THR A 29 -6.62 1.78 7.91
C THR A 29 -6.51 0.53 8.77
N PHE A 30 -6.36 0.74 10.08
CA PHE A 30 -6.18 -0.32 11.06
C PHE A 30 -6.75 0.09 12.41
N VAL A 31 -6.99 -0.92 13.25
CA VAL A 31 -7.25 -0.70 14.69
C VAL A 31 -6.05 0.02 15.30
N ALA A 32 -6.31 0.95 16.22
CA ALA A 32 -5.31 1.76 16.90
C ALA A 32 -4.09 0.94 17.35
N LEU A 33 -2.89 1.34 16.92
CA LEU A 33 -1.67 0.60 17.23
C LEU A 33 -1.37 0.58 18.72
N ALA A 34 -0.99 -0.58 19.23
CA ALA A 34 -0.42 -0.74 20.56
C ALA A 34 1.09 -0.46 20.56
N SER A 35 1.68 -0.35 21.75
CA SER A 35 3.13 -0.19 21.89
C SER A 35 3.88 -1.38 21.27
N GLY A 36 4.83 -1.10 20.39
CA GLY A 36 5.63 -2.12 19.71
C GLY A 36 4.99 -2.67 18.43
N GLU A 37 3.86 -2.13 18.01
CA GLU A 37 3.22 -2.45 16.74
C GLU A 37 3.65 -1.48 15.63
N SER A 38 3.68 -1.96 14.38
CA SER A 38 3.82 -1.09 13.22
C SER A 38 3.19 -1.65 11.96
N VAL A 39 2.85 -0.73 11.04
CA VAL A 39 2.36 -1.02 9.70
C VAL A 39 3.25 -0.31 8.70
N THR A 40 3.70 -1.02 7.66
CA THR A 40 4.45 -0.44 6.54
C THR A 40 3.79 -0.81 5.23
N LEU A 41 3.48 0.19 4.42
CA LEU A 41 2.98 -0.01 3.05
C LEU A 41 4.12 -0.06 2.05
N ALA A 42 3.92 -0.82 0.98
CA ALA A 42 4.82 -0.83 -0.15
C ALA A 42 4.05 -1.10 -1.46
N GLN A 43 4.62 -0.67 -2.58
CA GLN A 43 4.07 -0.89 -3.91
C GLN A 43 5.14 -1.41 -4.86
N LYS A 44 4.73 -2.06 -5.94
CA LYS A 44 5.59 -2.46 -7.05
C LYS A 44 4.88 -2.15 -8.37
N ILE A 45 5.41 -1.20 -9.13
CA ILE A 45 4.86 -0.77 -10.43
C ILE A 45 5.50 -1.57 -11.56
N ASN A 46 4.70 -1.97 -12.55
CA ASN A 46 5.13 -2.60 -13.80
C ASN A 46 6.08 -3.78 -13.60
N ARG A 47 5.80 -4.62 -12.59
CA ARG A 47 6.58 -5.82 -12.24
C ARG A 47 8.08 -5.55 -12.05
N THR A 48 8.43 -4.38 -11.51
CA THR A 48 9.80 -4.11 -11.10
C THR A 48 10.31 -5.20 -10.14
N ALA A 49 11.63 -5.37 -10.05
CA ALA A 49 12.23 -6.46 -9.27
C ALA A 49 12.02 -6.33 -7.75
N SER A 50 11.62 -5.16 -7.25
CA SER A 50 11.54 -4.89 -5.81
C SER A 50 10.40 -3.93 -5.48
N PHE A 51 9.79 -4.15 -4.32
CA PHE A 51 8.81 -3.23 -3.75
C PHE A 51 9.48 -1.95 -3.27
N THR A 52 8.89 -0.81 -3.60
CA THR A 52 9.20 0.49 -3.01
C THR A 52 8.35 0.66 -1.75
N ALA A 53 9.00 0.65 -0.58
CA ALA A 53 8.34 0.79 0.71
C ALA A 53 8.29 2.26 1.16
N GLY A 54 7.20 2.59 1.86
CA GLY A 54 7.09 3.82 2.63
C GLY A 54 7.78 3.73 3.99
N SER A 55 7.53 4.73 4.82
CA SER A 55 7.94 4.71 6.22
C SER A 55 6.99 3.84 7.04
N ALA A 56 7.51 3.20 8.09
CA ALA A 56 6.68 2.46 9.04
C ALA A 56 5.92 3.45 9.93
N GLU A 57 4.61 3.27 10.07
CA GLU A 57 3.83 3.92 11.13
C GLU A 57 3.87 3.03 12.37
N SER A 58 4.30 3.59 13.49
CA SER A 58 4.49 2.87 14.76
C SER A 58 4.03 3.70 15.97
N THR A 59 3.37 4.83 15.72
CA THR A 59 2.84 5.70 16.77
C THR A 59 1.67 5.00 17.45
N VAL A 60 1.77 4.83 18.77
CA VAL A 60 0.68 4.27 19.58
C VAL A 60 -0.58 5.12 19.40
N GLY A 61 -1.70 4.48 19.08
CA GLY A 61 -2.97 5.14 18.81
C GLY A 61 -3.17 5.58 17.36
N ALA A 62 -2.17 5.48 16.48
CA ALA A 62 -2.38 5.70 15.04
C ALA A 62 -3.35 4.66 14.48
N THR A 63 -4.18 5.09 13.53
CA THR A 63 -5.24 4.25 12.90
C THR A 63 -5.10 4.16 11.39
N GLU A 64 -4.11 4.83 10.80
CA GLU A 64 -3.89 4.84 9.37
C GLU A 64 -2.43 5.13 9.02
N VAL A 65 -2.04 4.72 7.82
CA VAL A 65 -0.77 5.09 7.19
C VAL A 65 -0.99 5.30 5.70
N GLU A 66 -0.28 6.25 5.13
CA GLU A 66 -0.37 6.63 3.72
C GLU A 66 0.98 6.48 3.03
N LEU A 67 0.94 6.01 1.78
CA LEU A 67 2.06 5.92 0.87
C LEU A 67 1.72 6.74 -0.38
N PRO A 68 2.20 7.99 -0.50
CA PRO A 68 2.11 8.76 -1.73
C PRO A 68 2.95 8.14 -2.84
N ILE A 69 2.42 8.03 -4.06
CA ILE A 69 3.06 7.33 -5.19
C ILE A 69 3.31 8.27 -6.38
N TYR A 70 2.30 9.04 -6.80
CA TYR A 70 2.35 9.98 -7.93
C TYR A 70 3.12 9.50 -9.17
N THR A 71 2.87 8.26 -9.61
CA THR A 71 3.63 7.62 -10.69
C THR A 71 2.70 6.90 -11.67
N ARG A 72 3.00 7.00 -12.97
CA ARG A 72 2.25 6.27 -14.00
C ARG A 72 2.49 4.76 -13.91
N TYR A 73 1.44 3.98 -14.11
CA TYR A 73 1.51 2.52 -14.05
C TYR A 73 0.60 1.87 -15.09
N LYS A 74 0.98 0.67 -15.52
CA LYS A 74 0.14 -0.27 -16.29
C LYS A 74 -0.32 -1.41 -15.41
N GLU A 75 0.59 -1.85 -14.53
CA GLU A 75 0.37 -2.87 -13.52
C GLU A 75 0.89 -2.35 -12.19
N ILE A 76 0.18 -2.63 -11.10
CA ILE A 76 0.63 -2.30 -9.76
C ILE A 76 0.33 -3.45 -8.80
N GLU A 77 1.28 -3.74 -7.91
CA GLU A 77 1.11 -4.70 -6.82
C GLU A 77 1.33 -3.98 -5.49
N PHE A 78 0.57 -4.38 -4.48
CA PHE A 78 0.61 -3.79 -3.15
C PHE A 78 1.13 -4.80 -2.13
N LYS A 79 1.81 -4.28 -1.11
CA LYS A 79 2.29 -5.05 0.02
C LYS A 79 2.08 -4.28 1.30
N PHE A 80 1.77 -5.00 2.36
CA PHE A 80 1.89 -4.46 3.71
C PHE A 80 2.63 -5.42 4.62
N THR A 81 3.45 -4.85 5.49
CA THR A 81 4.16 -5.55 6.53
C THR A 81 3.59 -5.11 7.87
N LEU A 82 3.14 -6.08 8.67
CA LEU A 82 2.66 -5.88 10.03
C LEU A 82 3.74 -6.39 10.97
N ALA A 83 4.19 -5.58 11.90
CA ALA A 83 5.16 -5.99 12.90
C ALA A 83 4.62 -5.76 14.31
N SER A 84 5.04 -6.62 15.24
CA SER A 84 4.72 -6.52 16.66
C SER A 84 5.87 -7.03 17.53
N SER A 85 6.01 -6.42 18.70
CA SER A 85 6.71 -6.98 19.86
C SER A 85 5.78 -7.03 21.07
N GLY A 86 5.75 -8.15 21.80
CA GLY A 86 5.02 -8.22 23.09
C GLY A 86 3.66 -8.92 23.04
N GLY A 87 3.29 -9.53 21.91
CA GLY A 87 2.14 -10.45 21.83
C GLY A 87 0.80 -9.83 21.43
N THR A 88 0.76 -8.54 21.09
CA THR A 88 -0.35 -7.91 20.37
C THR A 88 -0.10 -7.99 18.86
N PHE A 89 -1.07 -7.69 17.99
CA PHE A 89 -0.85 -7.63 16.54
C PHE A 89 -1.68 -6.54 15.89
N PRO A 90 -1.11 -5.76 14.94
CA PRO A 90 -1.88 -4.82 14.14
C PRO A 90 -3.01 -5.52 13.41
N GLN A 91 -4.18 -4.90 13.37
CA GLN A 91 -5.35 -5.39 12.63
C GLN A 91 -5.72 -4.40 11.52
N LEU A 92 -5.39 -4.72 10.27
CA LEU A 92 -5.85 -3.94 9.12
C LEU A 92 -7.34 -4.12 8.89
N THR A 93 -8.02 -3.00 8.63
CA THR A 93 -9.45 -2.93 8.36
C THR A 93 -9.75 -2.59 6.91
N SER A 94 -8.90 -1.80 6.26
CA SER A 94 -9.04 -1.51 4.83
C SER A 94 -7.71 -1.20 4.16
N LEU A 95 -7.69 -1.40 2.84
CA LEU A 95 -6.66 -0.91 1.94
C LEU A 95 -7.39 -0.14 0.83
N ILE A 96 -7.00 1.11 0.61
CA ILE A 96 -7.59 2.03 -0.36
C ILE A 96 -6.49 2.44 -1.33
N PHE A 97 -6.78 2.36 -2.62
CA PHE A 97 -5.88 2.79 -3.68
C PHE A 97 -6.54 3.91 -4.48
N ASP A 98 -5.96 5.10 -4.39
CA ASP A 98 -6.38 6.26 -5.14
C ASP A 98 -5.57 6.36 -6.43
N TYR A 99 -6.28 6.44 -7.55
CA TYR A 99 -5.70 6.54 -8.88
C TYR A 99 -6.55 7.41 -9.80
N ASP A 100 -5.89 7.99 -10.79
CA ASP A 100 -6.53 8.59 -11.95
C ASP A 100 -6.40 7.59 -13.12
N ASP A 101 -7.52 7.24 -13.72
CA ASP A 101 -7.56 6.30 -14.85
C ASP A 101 -7.14 6.96 -16.17
N LEU A 102 -6.82 8.26 -16.15
CA LEU A 102 -6.41 9.09 -17.28
C LEU A 102 -7.40 9.04 -18.44
N ALA A 103 -8.69 8.76 -18.19
CA ALA A 103 -9.69 8.66 -19.26
C ALA A 103 -9.90 9.97 -20.05
N SER A 104 -9.55 11.12 -19.47
CA SER A 104 -9.66 12.43 -20.11
C SER A 104 -8.43 12.82 -20.93
N GLU A 105 -7.29 12.15 -20.77
CA GLU A 105 -6.11 12.38 -21.61
C GLU A 105 -6.30 11.69 -22.98
N GLY A 106 -6.61 12.47 -24.01
CA GLY A 106 -6.80 11.97 -25.38
C GLY A 106 -8.16 12.29 -26.01
N VAL A 107 -9.01 13.07 -25.33
CA VAL A 107 -10.17 13.72 -25.93
C VAL A 107 -9.73 15.11 -26.41
N GLU A 108 -9.21 15.20 -27.64
CA GLU A 108 -9.14 16.45 -28.41
C GLU A 108 -10.34 16.56 -29.37
#